data_AF-G1MXU5-F1
#
_entry.id   AF-G1MXU5-F1
#
_cell.length_a   1.000
_cell.length_b   1.000
_cell.length_c   1.000
_cell.angle_alpha   90.00
_cell.angle_beta   90.00
_cell.angle_gamma   90.00
#
_symmetry.space_group_name_H-M   'P 1'
#
loop_
_entity.id
_entity.type
_entity.pdbx_description
1 polymer ?
#
loop_
_entity_poly.entity_id
_entity_poly.type
_entity_poly.pdbx_seq_one_letter_code
_entity_poly.pdbx_strand_id
1 'polypeptide(L)'
;LAVLLAFTYFASAGSYFQDPLFCVFVLFSFVSAIDLIISLEEDGFISGFAEGEPYLRTAHGIMICYWDGIVHYGLYLAMITAMSQRKSYRSLGLFWLGSLVMSILVFLLGNLIGKYSSDINAAFLLNLPYVLIPVWAGRRLFQQPRAVPCLTAEQTEREQRRWLHQRPHDLVLVLVLLLMASFTFFRGMVVLDCPADSCFEYIYQHEPYLRDPVAYPKVQMLIYLFYVLPFLCLCIYALLRPGCSWLPDWSLVFAGAIAQAQFSHLGSSLHSRTPFPYQTPEDVWWSFLITNVFYALGPQLLALRCLHSPAFFLPVTSSSLQGGKKHQ
;
A
#
# COMPACT_ATOMS: atom_id res chain seq x y z
N LEU A 1 -15.62 14.11 -21.95
CA LEU A 1 -15.97 15.54 -22.05
C LEU A 1 -15.75 16.29 -20.74
N ALA A 2 -16.27 15.81 -19.60
CA ALA A 2 -16.07 16.43 -18.28
C ALA A 2 -14.59 16.48 -17.83
N VAL A 3 -13.80 15.43 -18.10
CA VAL A 3 -12.34 15.42 -17.88
C VAL A 3 -11.64 16.49 -18.71
N LEU A 4 -12.04 16.65 -19.98
CA LEU A 4 -11.53 17.68 -20.88
C LEU A 4 -11.92 19.09 -20.41
N LEU A 5 -13.15 19.27 -19.91
CA LEU A 5 -13.64 20.54 -19.37
C LEU A 5 -13.02 20.92 -18.02
N ALA A 6 -12.78 19.94 -17.13
CA ALA A 6 -12.03 20.14 -15.91
C ALA A 6 -10.56 20.46 -16.25
N PHE A 7 -9.97 19.72 -17.19
CA PHE A 7 -8.61 19.97 -17.67
C PHE A 7 -8.48 21.37 -18.27
N THR A 8 -9.43 21.85 -19.08
CA THR A 8 -9.41 23.22 -19.64
C THR A 8 -9.69 24.30 -18.59
N TYR A 9 -10.64 24.07 -17.67
CA TYR A 9 -10.93 25.00 -16.58
C TYR A 9 -9.73 25.17 -15.65
N PHE A 10 -9.07 24.06 -15.26
CA PHE A 10 -7.88 24.13 -14.42
C PHE A 10 -6.65 24.63 -15.20
N ALA A 11 -6.44 24.22 -16.46
CA ALA A 11 -5.35 24.73 -17.31
C ALA A 11 -5.43 26.25 -17.55
N SER A 12 -6.64 26.83 -17.53
CA SER A 12 -6.83 28.28 -17.58
C SER A 12 -6.36 29.01 -16.31
N ALA A 13 -6.27 28.33 -15.17
CA ALA A 13 -5.70 28.82 -13.92
C ALA A 13 -4.18 28.58 -13.90
N GLY A 14 -3.46 29.27 -14.78
CA GLY A 14 -2.03 29.07 -15.14
C GLY A 14 -0.96 29.21 -14.04
N SER A 15 -1.32 29.16 -12.75
CA SER A 15 -0.41 29.22 -11.59
C SER A 15 -0.18 27.85 -10.92
N TYR A 16 -1.10 26.89 -11.07
CA TYR A 16 -1.07 25.62 -10.34
C TYR A 16 -0.25 24.50 -11.02
N PHE A 17 0.16 24.66 -12.29
CA PHE A 17 0.80 23.63 -13.12
C PHE A 17 2.32 23.45 -12.93
N GLN A 18 2.89 23.84 -11.79
CA GLN A 18 4.34 23.66 -11.57
C GLN A 18 4.76 22.20 -11.36
N ASP A 19 3.84 21.35 -10.88
CA ASP A 19 4.13 19.94 -10.62
C ASP A 19 3.23 19.03 -11.48
N PRO A 20 3.80 18.25 -12.43
CA PRO A 20 3.02 17.37 -13.30
C PRO A 20 2.27 16.26 -12.56
N LEU A 21 2.60 15.98 -11.29
CA LEU A 21 1.82 15.05 -10.46
C LEU A 21 0.40 15.55 -10.17
N PHE A 22 0.16 16.86 -10.26
CA PHE A 22 -1.18 17.43 -10.07
C PHE A 22 -2.18 16.84 -11.07
N CYS A 23 -1.82 16.81 -12.35
CA CYS A 23 -2.65 16.25 -13.42
C CYS A 23 -2.93 14.76 -13.20
N VAL A 24 -1.93 14.02 -12.71
CA VAL A 24 -2.08 12.59 -12.40
C VAL A 24 -3.09 12.41 -11.29
N PHE A 25 -2.99 13.14 -10.18
CA PHE A 25 -3.94 13.01 -9.08
C PHE A 25 -5.36 13.44 -9.46
N VAL A 26 -5.51 14.48 -10.27
CA VAL A 26 -6.83 14.88 -10.79
C VAL A 26 -7.42 13.79 -11.68
N LEU A 27 -6.64 13.26 -12.62
CA LEU A 27 -7.10 12.18 -13.50
C LEU A 27 -7.50 10.94 -12.71
N PHE A 28 -6.65 10.49 -11.80
CA PHE A 28 -6.94 9.32 -10.99
C PHE A 28 -8.09 9.55 -9.99
N SER A 29 -8.32 10.78 -9.52
CA SER A 29 -9.53 11.11 -8.73
C SER A 29 -10.82 10.91 -9.52
N PHE A 30 -10.78 11.16 -10.83
CA PHE A 30 -11.92 10.89 -11.70
C PHE A 30 -12.09 9.38 -11.96
N VAL A 31 -10.99 8.66 -12.21
CA VAL A 31 -11.02 7.19 -12.41
C VAL A 31 -11.55 6.48 -11.17
N SER A 32 -11.05 6.83 -9.98
CA SER A 32 -11.55 6.27 -8.71
C SER A 32 -13.04 6.52 -8.47
N ALA A 33 -13.58 7.67 -8.89
CA ALA A 33 -15.02 7.92 -8.82
C ALA A 33 -15.82 6.97 -9.74
N ILE A 34 -15.27 6.61 -10.90
CA ILE A 34 -15.85 5.58 -11.78
C ILE A 34 -15.76 4.20 -11.12
N ASP A 35 -14.63 3.86 -10.51
CA ASP A 35 -14.46 2.59 -9.79
C ASP A 35 -15.49 2.43 -8.67
N LEU A 36 -15.81 3.52 -7.96
CA LEU A 36 -16.88 3.50 -6.96
C LEU A 36 -18.26 3.20 -7.59
N ILE A 37 -18.55 3.76 -8.76
CA ILE A 37 -19.81 3.48 -9.48
C ILE A 37 -19.84 2.01 -9.90
N ILE A 38 -18.75 1.48 -10.47
CA ILE A 38 -18.65 0.08 -10.90
C ILE A 38 -18.90 -0.86 -9.71
N SER A 39 -18.23 -0.64 -8.58
CA SER A 39 -18.40 -1.49 -7.38
C SER A 39 -19.83 -1.45 -6.83
N LEU A 40 -20.46 -0.26 -6.76
CA LEU A 40 -21.85 -0.11 -6.32
C LEU A 40 -22.85 -0.77 -7.28
N GLU A 41 -22.59 -0.75 -8.59
CA GLU A 41 -23.44 -1.39 -9.58
C GLU A 41 -23.31 -2.91 -9.54
N GLU A 42 -22.09 -3.43 -9.41
CA GLU A 42 -21.84 -4.86 -9.31
C GLU A 42 -22.43 -5.45 -8.01
N ASP A 43 -22.46 -4.70 -6.90
CA ASP A 43 -23.16 -5.13 -5.68
C ASP A 43 -24.67 -4.84 -5.69
N GLY A 44 -25.19 -4.25 -6.76
CA GLY A 44 -26.62 -4.02 -6.96
C GLY A 44 -27.21 -2.87 -6.13
N PHE A 45 -26.37 -1.99 -5.56
CA PHE A 45 -26.83 -0.78 -4.88
C PHE A 45 -27.34 0.29 -5.85
N ILE A 46 -26.81 0.30 -7.08
CA ILE A 46 -27.24 1.17 -8.18
C ILE A 46 -27.37 0.35 -9.48
N SER A 47 -28.02 0.91 -10.50
CA SER A 47 -28.21 0.21 -11.79
C SER A 47 -28.20 1.18 -12.97
N GLY A 48 -27.56 0.81 -14.07
CA GLY A 48 -27.69 1.47 -15.38
C GLY A 48 -26.58 2.46 -15.73
N PHE A 49 -25.40 2.37 -15.12
CA PHE A 49 -24.31 3.30 -15.36
C PHE A 49 -23.13 2.70 -16.14
N ALA A 50 -22.69 1.48 -15.81
CA ALA A 50 -21.63 0.78 -16.51
C ALA A 50 -21.57 -0.71 -16.14
N GLU A 51 -21.52 -1.58 -17.15
CA GLU A 51 -21.11 -2.97 -16.97
C GLU A 51 -19.58 -3.07 -16.84
N GLY A 52 -19.07 -3.58 -15.72
CA GLY A 52 -17.63 -3.77 -15.50
C GLY A 52 -17.06 -4.94 -16.33
N GLU A 53 -15.75 -4.90 -16.60
CA GLU A 53 -15.04 -6.01 -17.25
C GLU A 53 -15.10 -7.29 -16.39
N PRO A 54 -15.02 -8.50 -16.98
CA PRO A 54 -15.26 -9.77 -16.27
C PRO A 54 -14.41 -9.98 -15.01
N TYR A 55 -13.19 -9.45 -14.97
CA TYR A 55 -12.30 -9.52 -13.82
C TYR A 55 -12.69 -8.54 -12.69
N LEU A 56 -13.31 -7.40 -13.02
CA LEU A 56 -13.83 -6.44 -12.04
C LEU A 56 -15.10 -6.97 -11.35
N ARG A 57 -15.76 -7.96 -11.97
CA ARG A 57 -16.91 -8.66 -11.40
C ARG A 57 -16.52 -9.66 -10.32
N THR A 58 -15.25 -9.97 -10.14
CA THR A 58 -14.79 -10.82 -9.04
C THR A 58 -14.91 -10.08 -7.71
N ALA A 59 -15.01 -10.82 -6.60
CA ALA A 59 -14.96 -10.22 -5.26
C ALA A 59 -13.73 -9.32 -5.08
N HIS A 60 -12.57 -9.76 -5.57
CA HIS A 60 -11.33 -8.97 -5.49
C HIS A 60 -11.37 -7.70 -6.32
N GLY A 61 -11.91 -7.78 -7.55
CA GLY A 61 -12.12 -6.62 -8.41
C GLY A 61 -13.03 -5.57 -7.76
N ILE A 62 -14.18 -6.00 -7.22
CA ILE A 62 -15.11 -5.13 -6.50
C ILE A 62 -14.43 -4.48 -5.30
N MET A 63 -13.69 -5.25 -4.49
CA MET A 63 -13.01 -4.70 -3.32
C MET A 63 -11.88 -3.72 -3.67
N ILE A 64 -11.15 -3.93 -4.77
CA ILE A 64 -10.20 -2.94 -5.28
C ILE A 64 -10.95 -1.66 -5.70
N CYS A 65 -12.04 -1.79 -6.45
CA CYS A 65 -12.83 -0.65 -6.88
C CYS A 65 -13.38 0.17 -5.69
N TYR A 66 -13.83 -0.50 -4.62
CA TYR A 66 -14.19 0.18 -3.38
C TYR A 66 -13.01 0.91 -2.75
N TRP A 67 -11.85 0.27 -2.64
CA TRP A 67 -10.65 0.88 -2.08
C TRP A 67 -10.23 2.13 -2.86
N ASP A 68 -10.25 2.04 -4.19
CA ASP A 68 -9.90 3.14 -5.08
C ASP A 68 -10.92 4.28 -4.93
N GLY A 69 -12.21 3.95 -4.95
CA GLY A 69 -13.32 4.89 -4.80
C GLY A 69 -13.43 5.60 -3.45
N ILE A 70 -12.91 5.02 -2.37
CA ILE A 70 -12.96 5.62 -1.02
C ILE A 70 -11.60 6.13 -0.55
N VAL A 71 -10.58 5.27 -0.52
CA VAL A 71 -9.28 5.57 0.07
C VAL A 71 -8.42 6.33 -0.91
N HIS A 72 -8.24 5.83 -2.14
CA HIS A 72 -7.45 6.57 -3.12
C HIS A 72 -8.12 7.88 -3.50
N TYR A 73 -9.43 7.91 -3.70
CA TYR A 73 -10.18 9.15 -3.92
C TYR A 73 -9.90 10.19 -2.82
N GLY A 74 -10.00 9.81 -1.55
CA GLY A 74 -9.66 10.66 -0.43
C GLY A 74 -8.20 11.13 -0.43
N LEU A 75 -7.25 10.23 -0.73
CA LEU A 75 -5.83 10.57 -0.87
C LEU A 75 -5.58 11.56 -2.01
N TYR A 76 -6.22 11.39 -3.17
CA TYR A 76 -6.09 12.32 -4.29
C TYR A 76 -6.57 13.71 -3.92
N LEU A 77 -7.76 13.83 -3.31
CA LEU A 77 -8.28 15.11 -2.85
C LEU A 77 -7.36 15.77 -1.81
N ALA A 78 -6.84 14.97 -0.86
CA ALA A 78 -5.90 15.46 0.15
C ALA A 78 -4.58 15.95 -0.47
N MET A 79 -4.03 15.22 -1.44
CA MET A 79 -2.80 15.61 -2.15
C MET A 79 -3.03 16.86 -3.02
N ILE A 80 -4.12 16.91 -3.79
CA ILE A 80 -4.51 18.09 -4.59
C ILE A 80 -4.66 19.32 -3.69
N THR A 81 -5.29 19.16 -2.53
CA THR A 81 -5.46 20.23 -1.54
C THR A 81 -4.13 20.65 -0.92
N ALA A 82 -3.25 19.71 -0.58
CA ALA A 82 -1.92 20.02 -0.09
C ALA A 82 -1.10 20.79 -1.14
N MET A 83 -1.17 20.39 -2.41
CA MET A 83 -0.52 21.08 -3.52
C MET A 83 -1.05 22.50 -3.71
N SER A 84 -2.38 22.70 -3.65
CA SER A 84 -2.97 24.04 -3.77
C SER A 84 -2.58 24.96 -2.60
N GLN A 85 -2.40 24.39 -1.40
CA GLN A 85 -1.91 25.10 -0.22
C GLN A 85 -0.38 25.21 -0.15
N ARG A 86 0.36 24.74 -1.16
CA ARG A 86 1.84 24.68 -1.18
C ARG A 86 2.45 23.95 0.02
N LYS A 87 1.74 22.96 0.56
CA LYS A 87 2.20 22.07 1.61
C LYS A 87 2.82 20.82 1.00
N SER A 88 3.74 20.18 1.74
CA SER A 88 4.30 18.90 1.31
C SER A 88 3.21 17.83 1.32
N TYR A 89 3.10 17.10 0.21
CA TYR A 89 2.23 15.94 0.06
C TYR A 89 3.02 14.62 0.00
N ARG A 90 4.36 14.67 0.17
CA ARG A 90 5.26 13.53 -0.02
C ARG A 90 4.81 12.28 0.74
N SER A 91 4.48 12.41 2.02
CA SER A 91 4.12 11.25 2.85
C SER A 91 2.83 10.58 2.38
N LEU A 92 1.81 11.37 2.01
CA LEU A 92 0.57 10.86 1.43
C LEU A 92 0.83 10.21 0.07
N GLY A 93 1.69 10.82 -0.75
CA GLY A 93 2.09 10.29 -2.05
C GLY A 93 2.84 8.96 -1.95
N LEU A 94 3.73 8.79 -0.97
CA LEU A 94 4.43 7.52 -0.75
C LEU A 94 3.49 6.41 -0.27
N PHE A 95 2.55 6.74 0.62
CA PHE A 95 1.50 5.80 1.02
C PHE A 95 0.63 5.39 -0.17
N TRP A 96 0.14 6.37 -0.93
CA TRP A 96 -0.61 6.16 -2.17
C TRP A 96 0.16 5.28 -3.16
N LEU A 97 1.45 5.57 -3.38
CA LEU A 97 2.29 4.82 -4.31
C LEU A 97 2.33 3.34 -3.97
N GLY A 98 2.59 3.00 -2.70
CA GLY A 98 2.64 1.60 -2.29
C GLY A 98 1.28 0.91 -2.38
N SER A 99 0.22 1.62 -2.01
CA SER A 99 -1.16 1.14 -2.13
C SER A 99 -1.53 0.82 -3.58
N LEU A 100 -1.23 1.73 -4.51
CA LEU A 100 -1.51 1.54 -5.94
C LEU A 100 -0.63 0.45 -6.56
N VAL A 101 0.67 0.42 -6.26
CA VAL A 101 1.58 -0.61 -6.78
C VAL A 101 1.17 -2.01 -6.32
N MET A 102 0.77 -2.16 -5.05
CA MET A 102 0.32 -3.46 -4.55
C MET A 102 -0.96 -3.93 -5.25
N SER A 103 -1.93 -3.03 -5.43
CA SER A 103 -3.18 -3.31 -6.17
C SER A 103 -2.85 -3.80 -7.59
N ILE A 104 -2.02 -3.06 -8.31
CA ILE A 104 -1.59 -3.41 -9.67
C ILE A 104 -0.88 -4.77 -9.72
N LEU A 105 0.07 -5.01 -8.81
CA LEU A 105 0.84 -6.26 -8.80
C LEU A 105 -0.05 -7.47 -8.57
N VAL A 106 -0.91 -7.43 -7.55
CA VAL A 106 -1.81 -8.55 -7.24
C VAL A 106 -2.82 -8.76 -8.35
N PHE A 107 -3.44 -7.68 -8.82
CA PHE A 107 -4.50 -7.76 -9.82
C PHE A 107 -3.99 -8.22 -11.19
N LEU A 108 -2.90 -7.64 -11.71
CA LEU A 108 -2.36 -8.03 -13.00
C LEU A 108 -1.80 -9.45 -13.00
N LEU A 109 -1.03 -9.82 -11.97
CA LEU A 109 -0.48 -11.18 -11.88
C LEU A 109 -1.58 -12.22 -11.61
N GLY A 110 -2.61 -11.88 -10.84
CA GLY A 110 -3.77 -12.75 -10.62
C GLY A 110 -4.56 -12.99 -11.90
N ASN A 111 -4.80 -11.95 -12.71
CA ASN A 111 -5.40 -12.11 -14.03
C ASN A 111 -4.52 -12.94 -14.98
N LEU A 112 -3.19 -12.82 -14.87
CA LEU A 112 -2.25 -13.56 -15.71
C LEU A 112 -2.19 -15.07 -15.40
N ILE A 113 -2.31 -15.45 -14.12
CA ILE A 113 -2.09 -16.82 -13.67
C ILE A 113 -3.40 -17.54 -13.33
N GLY A 114 -4.44 -16.79 -12.95
CA GLY A 114 -5.72 -17.31 -12.51
C GLY A 114 -6.66 -17.69 -13.65
N LYS A 115 -7.94 -17.86 -13.28
CA LYS A 115 -9.04 -18.28 -14.16
C LYS A 115 -9.17 -17.50 -15.47
N TYR A 116 -8.77 -16.23 -15.50
CA TYR A 116 -8.91 -15.35 -16.67
C TYR A 116 -7.68 -15.34 -17.60
N SER A 117 -6.70 -16.22 -17.37
CA SER A 117 -5.44 -16.23 -18.13
C SER A 117 -5.62 -16.53 -19.62
N SER A 118 -6.67 -17.27 -20.00
CA SER A 118 -7.02 -17.55 -21.39
C SER A 118 -7.59 -16.35 -22.16
N ASP A 119 -8.08 -15.34 -21.46
CA ASP A 119 -8.83 -14.21 -22.04
C ASP A 119 -7.95 -12.95 -22.21
N ILE A 120 -6.63 -13.10 -22.05
CA ILE A 120 -5.65 -12.01 -22.16
C ILE A 120 -5.50 -11.62 -23.63
N ASN A 121 -6.37 -10.71 -24.08
CA ASN A 121 -6.30 -10.08 -25.39
C ASN A 121 -5.32 -8.89 -25.37
N ALA A 122 -5.07 -8.27 -26.53
CA ALA A 122 -4.25 -7.06 -26.69
C ALA A 122 -4.62 -5.89 -25.73
N ALA A 123 -5.82 -5.94 -25.13
CA ALA A 123 -6.24 -5.08 -24.02
C ALA A 123 -5.30 -5.12 -22.80
N PHE A 124 -4.52 -6.19 -22.58
CA PHE A 124 -3.51 -6.22 -21.51
C PHE A 124 -2.43 -5.14 -21.69
N LEU A 125 -2.14 -4.73 -22.93
CA LEU A 125 -1.24 -3.61 -23.20
C LEU A 125 -1.81 -2.26 -22.75
N LEU A 126 -3.14 -2.14 -22.57
CA LEU A 126 -3.78 -0.96 -21.99
C LEU A 126 -3.49 -0.82 -20.48
N ASN A 127 -2.97 -1.85 -19.82
CA ASN A 127 -2.45 -1.76 -18.45
C ASN A 127 -1.04 -1.17 -18.38
N LEU A 128 -0.33 -1.02 -19.52
CA LEU A 128 1.04 -0.52 -19.53
C LEU A 128 1.16 0.92 -18.98
N PRO A 129 0.26 1.88 -19.33
CA PRO A 129 0.24 3.19 -18.67
C PRO A 129 0.05 3.10 -17.15
N TYR A 130 -0.81 2.18 -16.70
CA TYR A 130 -1.06 1.97 -15.26
C TYR A 130 0.17 1.44 -14.52
N VAL A 131 1.11 0.76 -15.19
CA VAL A 131 2.40 0.35 -14.60
C VAL A 131 3.44 1.48 -14.70
N LEU A 132 3.51 2.19 -15.83
CA LEU A 132 4.53 3.21 -16.07
C LEU A 132 4.30 4.47 -15.23
N ILE A 133 3.05 4.89 -15.04
CA ILE A 133 2.71 6.11 -14.29
C ILE A 133 3.16 6.02 -12.82
N PRO A 134 2.88 4.94 -12.05
CA PRO A 134 3.37 4.79 -10.68
C PRO A 134 4.90 4.74 -10.60
N VAL A 135 5.59 4.12 -11.56
CA VAL A 135 7.07 4.10 -11.57
C VAL A 135 7.62 5.51 -11.74
N TRP A 136 7.09 6.27 -12.69
CA TRP A 136 7.48 7.67 -12.90
C TRP A 136 7.11 8.55 -11.70
N ALA A 137 5.89 8.41 -11.19
CA ALA A 137 5.38 9.17 -10.05
C ALA A 137 6.18 8.85 -8.78
N GLY A 138 6.52 7.59 -8.56
CA GLY A 138 7.38 7.15 -7.47
C GLY A 138 8.75 7.79 -7.52
N ARG A 139 9.41 7.79 -8.69
CA ARG A 139 10.70 8.48 -8.86
C ARG A 139 10.61 9.96 -8.48
N ARG A 140 9.56 10.65 -8.93
CA ARG A 140 9.30 12.06 -8.59
C ARG A 140 9.06 12.26 -7.08
N LEU A 141 8.23 11.41 -6.47
CA LEU A 141 7.92 11.45 -5.05
C LEU A 141 9.16 11.27 -4.20
N PHE A 142 10.03 10.28 -4.51
CA PHE A 142 11.27 10.04 -3.78
C PHE A 142 12.29 11.17 -3.95
N GLN A 143 12.31 11.84 -5.11
CA GLN A 143 13.17 13.00 -5.37
C GLN A 143 12.77 14.27 -4.62
N GLN A 144 11.55 14.35 -4.09
CA GLN A 144 11.15 15.51 -3.28
C GLN A 144 12.01 15.63 -2.02
N PRO A 145 12.22 16.84 -1.49
CA PRO A 145 12.88 16.99 -0.20
C PRO A 145 11.99 16.42 0.90
N ARG A 146 12.60 15.65 1.81
CA ARG A 146 11.93 15.20 3.03
C ARG A 146 11.75 16.41 3.96
N ALA A 147 10.58 16.55 4.56
CA ALA A 147 10.40 17.46 5.70
C ALA A 147 11.17 16.89 6.89
N VAL A 148 12.43 17.29 7.03
CA VAL A 148 13.27 16.90 8.16
C VAL A 148 13.00 17.89 9.30
N PRO A 149 12.57 17.44 10.49
CA PRO A 149 12.48 18.33 11.64
C PRO A 149 13.86 18.94 11.89
N CYS A 150 13.92 20.21 12.31
CA CYS A 150 15.19 20.88 12.63
C CYS A 150 15.80 20.23 13.89
N LEU A 151 16.56 19.15 13.68
CA LEU A 151 17.20 18.35 14.72
C LEU A 151 18.68 18.69 14.75
N THR A 152 19.21 18.97 15.94
CA THR A 152 20.65 19.16 16.10
C THR A 152 21.39 17.82 15.98
N ALA A 153 22.68 17.88 15.60
CA ALA A 153 23.54 16.69 15.59
C ALA A 153 23.57 16.00 16.96
N GLU A 154 23.62 16.79 18.04
CA GLU A 154 23.62 16.30 19.43
C GLU A 154 22.32 15.57 19.79
N GLN A 155 21.15 16.12 19.39
CA GLN A 155 19.86 15.46 19.62
C GLN A 155 19.77 14.12 18.88
N THR A 156 20.25 14.10 17.63
CA THR A 156 20.26 12.89 16.80
C THR A 156 21.19 11.83 17.39
N GLU A 157 22.41 12.19 17.78
CA GLU A 157 23.34 11.27 18.45
C GLU A 157 22.79 10.74 19.77
N ARG A 158 22.14 11.60 20.57
CA ARG A 158 21.55 11.20 21.84
C ARG A 158 20.49 10.12 21.66
N GLU A 159 19.62 10.25 20.67
CA GLU A 159 18.62 9.23 20.34
C GLU A 159 19.26 7.95 19.79
N GLN A 160 20.30 8.07 18.96
CA GLN A 160 21.00 6.90 18.38
C GLN A 160 21.80 6.09 19.40
N ARG A 161 22.27 6.73 20.48
CA ARG A 161 22.95 6.04 21.60
C ARG A 161 22.00 5.25 22.50
N ARG A 162 20.67 5.44 22.38
CA ARG A 162 19.71 4.71 23.19
C ARG A 162 19.64 3.25 22.78
N TRP A 163 19.88 2.38 23.76
CA TRP A 163 19.68 0.94 23.60
C TRP A 163 18.19 0.62 23.38
N LEU A 164 17.90 -0.55 22.81
CA LEU A 164 16.51 -0.95 22.50
C LEU A 164 15.61 -0.97 23.75
N HIS A 165 16.12 -1.40 24.91
CA HIS A 165 15.35 -1.42 26.17
C HIS A 165 14.94 -0.02 26.65
N GLN A 166 15.64 1.04 26.21
CA GLN A 166 15.31 2.44 26.49
C GLN A 166 14.30 3.00 25.47
N ARG A 167 13.88 2.19 24.49
CA ARG A 167 12.95 2.51 23.41
C ARG A 167 11.80 1.48 23.40
N PRO A 168 10.88 1.52 24.38
CA PRO A 168 9.84 0.49 24.54
C PRO A 168 8.94 0.35 23.31
N HIS A 169 8.62 1.44 22.62
CA HIS A 169 7.86 1.40 21.36
C HIS A 169 8.60 0.62 20.26
N ASP A 170 9.92 0.79 20.15
CA ASP A 170 10.72 0.08 19.15
C ASP A 170 10.84 -1.41 19.51
N LEU A 171 10.91 -1.74 20.81
CA LEU A 171 10.88 -3.12 21.28
C LEU A 171 9.55 -3.81 20.96
N VAL A 172 8.41 -3.15 21.23
CA VAL A 172 7.08 -3.67 20.86
C VAL A 172 6.98 -3.85 19.34
N LEU A 173 7.45 -2.88 18.55
CA LEU A 173 7.46 -2.98 17.09
C LEU A 173 8.32 -4.16 16.60
N VAL A 174 9.49 -4.41 17.20
CA VAL A 174 10.31 -5.58 16.85
C VAL A 174 9.54 -6.88 17.10
N LEU A 175 8.86 -7.01 18.25
CA LEU A 175 8.05 -8.20 18.55
C LEU A 175 6.89 -8.38 17.57
N VAL A 176 6.17 -7.29 17.25
CA VAL A 176 5.10 -7.29 16.25
C VAL A 176 5.63 -7.70 14.88
N LEU A 177 6.75 -7.14 14.44
CA LEU A 177 7.35 -7.45 13.14
C LEU A 177 7.86 -8.91 13.08
N LEU A 178 8.34 -9.48 14.19
CA LEU A 178 8.71 -10.90 14.26
C LEU A 178 7.49 -11.82 14.14
N LEU A 179 6.40 -11.50 14.83
CA LEU A 179 5.12 -12.21 14.71
C LEU A 179 4.60 -12.12 13.28
N MET A 180 4.60 -10.92 12.70
CA MET A 180 4.23 -10.71 11.30
C MET A 180 5.10 -11.54 10.36
N ALA A 181 6.43 -11.46 10.46
CA ALA A 181 7.35 -12.20 9.60
C ALA A 181 7.10 -13.72 9.68
N SER A 182 6.88 -14.24 10.89
CA SER A 182 6.55 -15.66 11.10
C SER A 182 5.24 -16.04 10.41
N PHE A 183 4.21 -15.19 10.54
CA PHE A 183 2.91 -15.42 9.92
C PHE A 183 2.94 -15.26 8.39
N THR A 184 3.70 -14.29 7.88
CA THR A 184 3.97 -14.10 6.44
C THR A 184 4.64 -15.33 5.85
N PHE A 185 5.67 -15.84 6.53
CA PHE A 185 6.36 -17.06 6.13
C PHE A 185 5.39 -18.25 6.11
N PHE A 186 4.62 -18.44 7.18
CA PHE A 186 3.63 -19.50 7.28
C PHE A 186 2.60 -19.45 6.15
N ARG A 187 1.96 -18.31 5.90
CA ARG A 187 1.01 -18.15 4.77
C ARG A 187 1.67 -18.38 3.41
N GLY A 188 2.94 -18.00 3.27
CA GLY A 188 3.75 -18.29 2.09
C GLY A 188 3.93 -19.81 1.87
N MET A 189 4.24 -20.56 2.93
CA MET A 189 4.35 -22.02 2.87
C MET A 189 3.01 -22.69 2.57
N VAL A 190 1.91 -22.16 3.12
CA VAL A 190 0.55 -22.63 2.83
C VAL A 190 0.26 -22.56 1.33
N VAL A 191 0.51 -21.40 0.70
CA VAL A 191 0.22 -21.24 -0.75
C VAL A 191 1.21 -21.93 -1.67
N LEU A 192 2.38 -22.32 -1.15
CA LEU A 192 3.34 -23.18 -1.84
C LEU A 192 3.05 -24.67 -1.66
N ASP A 193 1.86 -25.01 -1.14
CA ASP A 193 1.36 -26.38 -0.99
C ASP A 193 2.28 -27.23 -0.08
N CYS A 194 2.78 -26.64 1.01
CA CYS A 194 3.58 -27.34 2.02
C CYS A 194 2.78 -28.50 2.64
N PRO A 195 3.36 -29.72 2.72
CA PRO A 195 2.64 -30.92 3.16
C PRO A 195 2.41 -31.01 4.68
N ALA A 196 2.76 -29.99 5.46
CA ALA A 196 2.58 -30.00 6.91
C ALA A 196 1.09 -29.94 7.29
N ASP A 197 0.69 -30.71 8.31
CA ASP A 197 -0.71 -30.80 8.78
C ASP A 197 -1.28 -29.41 9.12
N SER A 198 -0.48 -28.55 9.77
CA SER A 198 -0.89 -27.19 10.09
C SER A 198 -1.18 -26.33 8.86
N CYS A 199 -0.47 -26.55 7.74
CA CYS A 199 -0.72 -25.82 6.50
C CYS A 199 -2.00 -26.30 5.83
N PHE A 200 -2.24 -27.62 5.87
CA PHE A 200 -3.45 -28.23 5.37
C PHE A 200 -4.68 -27.75 6.17
N GLU A 201 -4.63 -27.84 7.51
CA GLU A 201 -5.71 -27.38 8.37
C GLU A 201 -6.04 -25.90 8.12
N TYR A 202 -5.01 -25.05 8.02
CA TYR A 202 -5.20 -23.62 7.79
C TYR A 202 -5.87 -23.31 6.44
N ILE A 203 -5.42 -23.93 5.34
CA ILE A 203 -5.94 -23.62 4.00
C ILE A 203 -7.36 -24.16 3.76
N TYR A 204 -7.81 -25.15 4.54
CA TYR A 204 -9.17 -25.69 4.42
C TYR A 204 -10.13 -25.12 5.44
N GLN A 205 -9.68 -24.86 6.67
CA GLN A 205 -10.56 -24.48 7.77
C GLN A 205 -10.49 -23.00 8.13
N HIS A 206 -9.35 -22.32 7.93
CA HIS A 206 -9.18 -20.92 8.31
C HIS A 206 -9.28 -19.95 7.12
N GLU A 207 -8.51 -20.19 6.06
CA GLU A 207 -8.47 -19.31 4.89
C GLU A 207 -8.63 -20.08 3.57
N PRO A 208 -9.82 -20.63 3.31
CA PRO A 208 -10.10 -21.34 2.06
C PRO A 208 -10.02 -20.45 0.81
N TYR A 209 -10.11 -19.13 0.97
CA TYR A 209 -9.95 -18.17 -0.11
C TYR A 209 -8.59 -18.29 -0.82
N LEU A 210 -7.54 -18.74 -0.11
CA LEU A 210 -6.22 -18.99 -0.70
C LEU A 210 -6.24 -20.03 -1.84
N ARG A 211 -7.29 -20.87 -1.91
CA ARG A 211 -7.50 -21.89 -2.95
C ARG A 211 -8.36 -21.41 -4.12
N ASP A 212 -8.84 -20.17 -4.10
CA ASP A 212 -9.73 -19.65 -5.14
C ASP A 212 -9.03 -19.64 -6.52
N PRO A 213 -9.63 -20.21 -7.58
CA PRO A 213 -9.06 -20.24 -8.93
C PRO A 213 -8.79 -18.86 -9.55
N VAL A 214 -9.34 -17.76 -9.00
CA VAL A 214 -8.97 -16.40 -9.46
C VAL A 214 -7.52 -16.02 -9.12
N ALA A 215 -6.85 -16.78 -8.24
CA ALA A 215 -5.43 -16.68 -7.90
C ALA A 215 -4.94 -15.37 -7.23
N TYR A 216 -5.73 -14.29 -7.16
CA TYR A 216 -5.36 -13.07 -6.42
C TYR A 216 -4.83 -13.32 -4.99
N PRO A 217 -5.53 -14.09 -4.12
CA PRO A 217 -5.03 -14.34 -2.76
C PRO A 217 -3.72 -15.14 -2.76
N LYS A 218 -3.58 -16.10 -3.69
CA LYS A 218 -2.35 -16.88 -3.86
C LYS A 218 -1.18 -15.97 -4.23
N VAL A 219 -1.37 -15.13 -5.24
CA VAL A 219 -0.39 -14.12 -5.70
C VAL A 219 -0.01 -13.16 -4.58
N GLN A 220 -1.00 -12.66 -3.82
CA GLN A 220 -0.74 -11.77 -2.69
C GLN A 220 0.16 -12.43 -1.64
N MET A 221 -0.10 -13.69 -1.26
CA MET A 221 0.74 -14.40 -0.29
C MET A 221 2.15 -14.67 -0.83
N LEU A 222 2.33 -14.87 -2.14
CA LEU A 222 3.65 -15.00 -2.75
C LEU A 222 4.40 -13.66 -2.77
N ILE A 223 3.74 -12.55 -3.09
CA ILE A 223 4.34 -11.21 -3.00
C ILE A 223 4.77 -10.94 -1.55
N TYR A 224 3.92 -11.32 -0.60
CA TYR A 224 4.22 -11.23 0.82
C TYR A 224 5.46 -12.05 1.19
N LEU A 225 5.54 -13.30 0.78
CA LEU A 225 6.68 -14.17 1.05
C LEU A 225 7.98 -13.65 0.44
N PHE A 226 7.96 -13.20 -0.81
CA PHE A 226 9.18 -12.86 -1.56
C PHE A 226 9.62 -11.40 -1.41
N TYR A 227 8.73 -10.47 -1.08
CA TYR A 227 9.05 -9.04 -0.99
C TYR A 227 8.75 -8.43 0.37
N VAL A 228 7.61 -8.77 0.97
CA VAL A 228 7.25 -8.21 2.30
C VAL A 228 8.07 -8.84 3.41
N LEU A 229 8.25 -10.16 3.41
CA LEU A 229 9.02 -10.85 4.45
C LEU A 229 10.47 -10.37 4.53
N PRO A 230 11.24 -10.27 3.42
CA PRO A 230 12.57 -9.65 3.47
C PRO A 230 12.53 -8.21 3.98
N PHE A 231 11.50 -7.43 3.59
CA PHE A 231 11.35 -6.07 4.09
C PHE A 231 11.07 -6.01 5.60
N LEU A 232 10.24 -6.90 6.15
CA LEU A 232 10.00 -7.00 7.60
C LEU A 232 11.31 -7.27 8.35
N CYS A 233 12.16 -8.16 7.84
CA CYS A 233 13.51 -8.39 8.39
C CYS A 233 14.39 -7.14 8.33
N LEU A 234 14.35 -6.38 7.23
CA LEU A 234 15.04 -5.10 7.11
C LEU A 234 14.50 -4.04 8.07
N CYS A 235 13.19 -4.01 8.34
CA CYS A 235 12.59 -3.13 9.34
C CYS A 235 13.09 -3.46 10.75
N ILE A 236 13.12 -4.75 11.11
CA ILE A 236 13.70 -5.20 12.39
C ILE A 236 15.15 -4.75 12.49
N TYR A 237 15.96 -4.99 11.45
CA TYR A 237 17.33 -4.53 11.39
C TYR A 237 17.44 -3.02 11.60
N ALA A 238 16.59 -2.23 10.94
CA ALA A 238 16.59 -0.77 11.01
C ALA A 238 16.12 -0.21 12.36
N LEU A 239 15.32 -0.95 13.14
CA LEU A 239 14.98 -0.59 14.53
C LEU A 239 16.15 -0.87 15.49
N LEU A 240 16.96 -1.88 15.18
CA LEU A 240 18.14 -2.27 15.95
C LEU A 240 19.36 -1.40 15.63
N ARG A 241 19.52 -0.95 14.38
CA ARG A 241 20.67 -0.18 13.90
C ARG A 241 20.29 1.27 13.55
N PRO A 242 20.88 2.28 14.21
CA PRO A 242 20.62 3.68 13.91
C PRO A 242 21.09 4.08 12.51
N GLY A 243 20.59 5.20 12.00
CA GLY A 243 21.04 5.80 10.73
C GLY A 243 20.45 5.16 9.47
N CYS A 244 19.46 4.28 9.58
CA CYS A 244 18.73 3.69 8.45
C CYS A 244 17.78 4.71 7.79
N SER A 245 18.35 5.69 7.07
CA SER A 245 17.62 6.85 6.54
C SER A 245 16.56 6.53 5.48
N TRP A 246 16.63 5.35 4.87
CA TRP A 246 15.67 4.84 3.91
C TRP A 246 14.36 4.36 4.56
N LEU A 247 14.38 3.94 5.83
CA LEU A 247 13.22 3.31 6.48
C LEU A 247 11.99 4.22 6.52
N PRO A 248 12.06 5.52 6.87
CA PRO A 248 10.86 6.36 6.96
C PRO A 248 10.05 6.41 5.66
N ASP A 249 10.71 6.55 4.51
CA ASP A 249 10.00 6.61 3.22
C ASP A 249 9.44 5.24 2.84
N TRP A 250 10.23 4.16 2.98
CA TRP A 250 9.78 2.81 2.64
C TRP A 250 8.70 2.28 3.57
N SER A 251 8.71 2.67 4.84
CA SER A 251 7.66 2.32 5.80
C SER A 251 6.29 2.84 5.35
N LEU A 252 6.23 4.04 4.75
CA LEU A 252 5.00 4.61 4.19
C LEU A 252 4.54 3.83 2.96
N VAL A 253 5.45 3.48 2.06
CA VAL A 253 5.14 2.67 0.87
C VAL A 253 4.56 1.32 1.29
N PHE A 254 5.23 0.59 2.19
CA PHE A 254 4.72 -0.70 2.66
C PHE A 254 3.44 -0.57 3.51
N ALA A 255 3.29 0.52 4.27
CA ALA A 255 2.04 0.79 4.98
C ALA A 255 0.85 0.90 4.00
N GLY A 256 1.00 1.65 2.91
CA GLY A 256 -0.04 1.74 1.87
C GLY A 256 -0.29 0.42 1.15
N ALA A 257 0.78 -0.30 0.80
CA ALA A 257 0.70 -1.60 0.14
C ALA A 257 -0.07 -2.62 0.99
N ILE A 258 0.29 -2.77 2.26
CA ILE A 258 -0.36 -3.73 3.16
C ILE A 258 -1.79 -3.29 3.48
N ALA A 259 -2.08 -1.99 3.62
CA ALA A 259 -3.44 -1.52 3.87
C ALA A 259 -4.40 -1.92 2.73
N GLN A 260 -4.01 -1.68 1.48
CA GLN A 260 -4.82 -2.05 0.32
C GLN A 260 -4.96 -3.57 0.20
N ALA A 261 -3.86 -4.30 0.27
CA ALA A 261 -3.87 -5.75 0.13
C ALA A 261 -4.69 -6.45 1.24
N GLN A 262 -4.62 -5.96 2.48
CA GLN A 262 -5.42 -6.52 3.57
C GLN A 262 -6.90 -6.19 3.41
N PHE A 263 -7.25 -4.97 2.99
CA PHE A 263 -8.64 -4.61 2.71
C PHE A 263 -9.24 -5.49 1.62
N SER A 264 -8.55 -5.62 0.49
CA SER A 264 -9.01 -6.46 -0.62
C SER A 264 -9.06 -7.95 -0.24
N HIS A 265 -8.10 -8.47 0.51
CA HIS A 265 -8.09 -9.87 0.97
C HIS A 265 -9.25 -10.17 1.93
N LEU A 266 -9.43 -9.32 2.95
CA LEU A 266 -10.52 -9.44 3.93
C LEU A 266 -11.88 -9.36 3.26
N GLY A 267 -12.11 -8.31 2.46
CA GLY A 267 -13.37 -8.12 1.77
C GLY A 267 -13.68 -9.27 0.82
N SER A 268 -12.69 -9.71 0.04
CA SER A 268 -12.90 -10.80 -0.93
C SER A 268 -13.17 -12.13 -0.25
N SER A 269 -12.47 -12.44 0.84
CA SER A 269 -12.69 -13.66 1.62
C SER A 269 -14.10 -13.81 2.18
N LEU A 270 -14.78 -12.68 2.43
CA LEU A 270 -16.10 -12.61 3.03
C LEU A 270 -17.20 -12.26 2.01
N HIS A 271 -16.82 -11.92 0.79
CA HIS A 271 -17.76 -11.45 -0.23
C HIS A 271 -18.65 -12.58 -0.75
N SER A 272 -19.93 -12.27 -0.99
CA SER A 272 -20.91 -13.22 -1.54
C SER A 272 -20.54 -13.74 -2.94
N ARG A 273 -19.79 -12.95 -3.72
CA ARG A 273 -19.27 -13.33 -5.04
C ARG A 273 -18.10 -14.30 -5.02
N THR A 274 -17.44 -14.49 -3.88
CA THR A 274 -16.46 -15.56 -3.72
C THR A 274 -17.24 -16.88 -3.63
N PRO A 275 -16.89 -17.95 -4.38
CA PRO A 275 -17.65 -19.19 -4.32
C PRO A 275 -17.64 -19.79 -2.91
N PHE A 276 -18.77 -20.36 -2.47
CA PHE A 276 -18.95 -20.89 -1.11
C PHE A 276 -17.80 -21.79 -0.59
N PRO A 277 -17.22 -22.72 -1.37
CA PRO A 277 -16.09 -23.55 -0.89
C PRO A 277 -14.78 -22.78 -0.58
N TYR A 278 -14.70 -21.52 -1.00
CA TYR A 278 -13.55 -20.62 -0.83
C TYR A 278 -13.87 -19.43 0.09
N GLN A 279 -15.13 -19.24 0.50
CA GLN A 279 -15.48 -18.21 1.48
C GLN A 279 -14.98 -18.59 2.86
N THR A 280 -14.60 -17.60 3.67
CA THR A 280 -14.19 -17.85 5.06
C THR A 280 -15.40 -18.37 5.86
N PRO A 281 -15.28 -19.52 6.55
CA PRO A 281 -16.37 -20.08 7.35
C PRO A 281 -16.75 -19.17 8.53
N GLU A 282 -18.05 -19.11 8.87
CA GLU A 282 -18.59 -18.23 9.92
C GLU A 282 -17.99 -18.51 11.31
N ASP A 283 -17.65 -19.77 11.60
CA ASP A 283 -17.07 -20.21 12.86
C ASP A 283 -15.67 -19.62 13.13
N VAL A 284 -14.93 -19.28 12.07
CA VAL A 284 -13.58 -18.71 12.17
C VAL A 284 -13.51 -17.21 11.85
N TRP A 285 -14.63 -16.56 11.52
CA TRP A 285 -14.66 -15.15 11.10
C TRP A 285 -13.92 -14.22 12.05
N TRP A 286 -14.15 -14.33 13.36
CA TRP A 286 -13.50 -13.45 14.33
C TRP A 286 -12.00 -13.67 14.39
N SER A 287 -11.55 -14.93 14.38
CA SER A 287 -10.13 -15.25 14.35
C SER A 287 -9.46 -14.70 13.09
N PHE A 288 -10.10 -14.91 11.93
CA PHE A 288 -9.67 -14.40 10.64
C PHE A 288 -9.59 -12.86 10.62
N LEU A 289 -10.64 -12.16 11.05
CA LEU A 289 -10.68 -10.70 11.09
C LEU A 289 -9.62 -10.13 12.02
N ILE A 290 -9.52 -10.66 13.24
CA ILE A 290 -8.57 -10.19 14.25
C ILE A 290 -7.13 -10.34 13.74
N THR A 291 -6.77 -11.52 13.23
CA THR A 291 -5.41 -11.80 12.74
C THR A 291 -5.02 -10.91 11.56
N ASN A 292 -5.91 -10.72 10.59
CA ASN A 292 -5.64 -9.86 9.42
C ASN A 292 -5.63 -8.37 9.79
N VAL A 293 -6.50 -7.90 10.70
CA VAL A 293 -6.45 -6.51 11.20
C VAL A 293 -5.15 -6.26 11.95
N PHE A 294 -4.73 -7.17 12.84
CA PHE A 294 -3.43 -7.05 13.52
C PHE A 294 -2.25 -7.04 12.54
N TYR A 295 -2.30 -7.89 11.51
CA TYR A 295 -1.31 -7.88 10.45
C TYR A 295 -1.28 -6.56 9.67
N ALA A 296 -2.46 -5.98 9.38
CA ALA A 296 -2.57 -4.70 8.70
C ALA A 296 -2.01 -3.53 9.52
N LEU A 297 -2.14 -3.59 10.86
CA LEU A 297 -1.73 -2.52 11.78
C LEU A 297 -0.21 -2.37 11.92
N GLY A 298 0.55 -3.47 11.89
CA GLY A 298 2.00 -3.42 12.14
C GLY A 298 2.77 -2.41 11.27
N PRO A 299 2.61 -2.42 9.93
CA PRO A 299 3.24 -1.45 9.04
C PRO A 299 2.76 -0.02 9.27
N GLN A 300 1.49 0.18 9.67
CA GLN A 300 0.96 1.52 9.99
C GLN A 300 1.62 2.08 11.24
N LEU A 301 1.78 1.25 12.27
CA LEU A 301 2.44 1.63 13.52
C LEU A 301 3.91 1.95 13.28
N LEU A 302 4.60 1.19 12.43
CA LEU A 302 5.97 1.47 12.02
C LEU A 302 6.08 2.80 11.27
N ALA A 303 5.21 3.05 10.29
CA ALA A 303 5.18 4.30 9.55
C ALA A 303 4.90 5.50 10.48
N LEU A 304 3.94 5.36 11.40
CA LEU A 304 3.63 6.38 12.41
C LEU A 304 4.83 6.67 13.31
N ARG A 305 5.54 5.62 13.75
CA ARG A 305 6.77 5.74 14.54
C ARG A 305 7.87 6.48 13.78
N CYS A 306 8.02 6.21 12.49
CA CYS A 306 8.98 6.89 11.63
C CYS A 306 8.62 8.36 11.40
N LEU A 307 7.32 8.68 11.26
CA LEU A 307 6.83 10.05 11.10
C LEU A 307 6.97 10.90 12.37
N HIS A 308 6.58 10.35 13.52
CA HIS A 308 6.58 11.09 14.79
C HIS A 308 7.96 11.26 15.41
N SER A 309 8.90 10.35 15.16
CA SER A 309 10.22 10.39 15.81
C SER A 309 11.33 9.90 14.87
N PRO A 310 11.60 10.62 13.77
CA PRO A 310 12.55 10.17 12.74
C PRO A 310 14.02 10.20 13.19
N ALA A 311 14.35 10.88 14.30
CA ALA A 311 15.72 11.16 14.74
C ALA A 311 16.65 9.93 14.77
N PHE A 312 16.15 8.79 15.25
CA PHE A 312 16.93 7.54 15.30
C PHE A 312 17.42 7.07 13.91
N PHE A 313 16.63 7.32 12.87
CA PHE A 313 16.87 6.83 11.50
C PHE A 313 17.66 7.82 10.63
N LEU A 314 17.68 9.10 11.01
CA LEU A 314 18.31 10.14 10.20
C LEU A 314 19.84 10.11 10.33
N PRO A 315 20.58 10.53 9.29
CA PRO A 315 22.01 10.68 9.38
C PRO A 315 22.37 11.82 10.35
N VAL A 316 23.45 11.66 11.11
CA VAL A 316 24.00 12.75 11.92
C VAL A 316 24.56 13.80 10.96
N THR A 317 23.88 14.93 10.85
CA THR A 317 24.36 16.02 10.00
C THR A 317 25.35 16.84 10.81
N SER A 318 26.64 16.80 10.45
CA SER A 318 27.66 17.64 11.09
C SER A 318 27.33 19.11 10.87
N SER A 319 27.32 19.90 11.94
CA SER A 319 27.08 21.35 11.98
C SER A 319 28.15 22.20 11.27
N SER A 320 28.84 21.69 10.26
CA SER A 320 30.02 22.34 9.64
C SER A 320 29.76 23.08 8.33
N LEU A 321 28.52 23.16 7.82
CA LEU A 321 28.24 23.81 6.53
C LEU A 321 27.35 25.07 6.57
N GLN A 322 26.99 25.59 7.74
CA GLN A 322 26.28 26.89 7.86
C GLN A 322 27.16 28.05 8.37
N GLY A 323 28.43 27.83 8.71
CA GLY A 323 29.31 28.87 9.25
C GLY A 323 30.22 29.59 8.23
N GLY A 324 30.23 29.17 6.97
CA GLY A 324 31.32 29.49 6.03
C GLY A 324 30.99 30.41 4.86
N LYS A 325 30.07 31.38 4.99
CA LYS A 325 29.95 32.51 4.04
C LYS A 325 29.50 33.79 4.75
N LYS A 326 30.33 34.29 5.66
CA LYS A 326 30.41 35.72 5.96
C LYS A 326 31.90 36.09 5.94
N HIS A 327 32.22 37.07 5.10
CA HIS A 327 33.52 37.74 4.89
C HIS A 327 34.45 37.09 3.85
N GLN A 328 34.34 37.55 2.60
CA GLN A 328 35.28 38.55 2.06
C GLN A 328 34.64 39.29 0.89
#